data_AF-A0A349VHH4-F1
#
_entry.id   AF-A0A349VHH4-F1
#
_cell.length_a   1.000
_cell.length_b   1.000
_cell.length_c   1.000
_cell.angle_alpha   90.00
_cell.angle_beta   90.00
_cell.angle_gamma   90.00
#
_symmetry.space_group_name_H-M   'P 1'
#
loop_
_entity.id
_entity.type
_entity.pdbx_description
1 polymer ?
#
loop_
_entity_poly.entity_id
_entity_poly.type
_entity_poly.pdbx_seq_one_letter_code
_entity_poly.pdbx_strand_id
1 'polypeptide(L)'
;MARVCEICGKGFSMGNSVTIRGKQKYLGGVGTKITGITRRKFKPNLQRIRVTLPSGENKTMLVCTQCIRSGRVTKLVRQKPFHLPKVEKSKSSSEETVPAGPRARP
;
A
#
# COMPACT_ATOMS: atom_id res chain seq x y z
N MET A 1 13.07 10.89 -20.50
CA MET A 1 13.35 9.73 -19.63
C MET A 1 12.05 8.96 -19.36
N ALA A 2 11.96 7.71 -19.79
CA ALA A 2 10.79 6.88 -19.51
C ALA A 2 10.77 6.53 -18.02
N ARG A 3 9.64 6.74 -17.31
CA ARG A 3 9.50 6.27 -15.92
C ARG A 3 9.38 4.75 -15.95
N VAL A 4 10.53 4.08 -15.83
CA VAL A 4 10.66 2.62 -15.79
C VAL A 4 11.21 2.22 -14.43
N CYS A 5 10.77 1.09 -13.92
CA CYS A 5 11.32 0.45 -12.73
C CYS A 5 12.75 -0.05 -13.00
N GLU A 6 13.74 0.41 -12.25
CA GLU A 6 15.15 0.01 -12.46
C GLU A 6 15.42 -1.47 -12.15
N ILE A 7 14.61 -2.09 -11.30
CA ILE A 7 14.80 -3.49 -10.87
C ILE A 7 14.03 -4.49 -11.75
N CYS A 8 12.85 -4.08 -12.21
CA CYS A 8 11.86 -4.97 -12.80
C CYS A 8 11.51 -4.62 -14.24
N GLY A 9 12.03 -3.51 -14.77
CA GLY A 9 11.77 -3.08 -16.14
C GLY A 9 10.34 -2.64 -16.43
N LYS A 10 9.44 -2.61 -15.42
CA LYS A 10 8.04 -2.21 -15.62
C LYS A 10 7.96 -0.77 -16.14
N GLY A 11 7.48 -0.64 -17.37
CA GLY A 11 7.20 0.63 -18.03
C GLY A 11 5.70 0.91 -18.13
N PHE A 12 5.38 1.93 -18.91
CA PHE A 12 4.00 2.26 -19.26
C PHE A 12 3.42 1.20 -20.19
N SER A 13 2.18 0.77 -19.95
CA SER A 13 1.41 0.04 -20.94
C SER A 13 0.36 0.94 -21.57
N MET A 14 0.11 0.73 -22.86
CA MET A 14 -0.96 1.41 -23.58
C MET A 14 -2.25 0.62 -23.43
N GLY A 15 -3.37 1.33 -23.38
CA GLY A 15 -4.67 0.71 -23.56
C GLY A 15 -5.75 1.74 -23.82
N ASN A 16 -7.00 1.31 -23.74
CA ASN A 16 -8.15 2.14 -24.05
C ASN A 16 -8.91 2.52 -22.78
N SER A 17 -9.49 3.72 -22.81
CA SER A 17 -10.57 4.13 -21.92
C SER A 17 -11.87 3.94 -22.69
N VAL A 18 -12.73 3.05 -22.22
CA VAL A 18 -14.00 2.74 -22.87
C VAL A 18 -15.12 3.35 -22.02
N THR A 19 -15.88 4.28 -22.60
CA THR A 19 -17.04 4.86 -21.94
C THR A 19 -18.29 4.11 -22.36
N ILE A 20 -18.99 3.53 -21.39
CA ILE A 20 -20.21 2.75 -21.57
C ILE A 20 -21.39 3.47 -20.92
N ARG A 21 -22.56 3.44 -21.57
CA ARG A 21 -23.83 3.99 -21.08
C ARG A 21 -24.90 2.92 -21.07
N GLY A 22 -25.89 3.09 -20.20
CA GLY A 22 -26.98 2.13 -20.01
C GLY A 22 -26.67 1.08 -18.96
N LYS A 23 -27.70 0.32 -18.56
CA LYS A 23 -27.60 -0.74 -17.55
C LYS A 23 -27.33 -2.08 -18.24
N GLN A 24 -26.48 -2.91 -17.65
CA GLN A 24 -26.18 -4.24 -18.20
C GLN A 24 -27.43 -5.13 -18.22
N LYS A 25 -27.53 -6.02 -19.21
CA LYS A 25 -28.73 -6.86 -19.43
C LYS A 25 -29.07 -7.74 -18.23
N TYR A 26 -28.07 -8.33 -17.58
CA TYR A 26 -28.29 -9.19 -16.41
C TYR A 26 -28.86 -8.44 -15.20
N LEU A 27 -28.77 -7.10 -15.17
CA LEU A 27 -29.39 -6.27 -14.13
C LEU A 27 -30.80 -5.81 -14.52
N GLY A 28 -31.43 -6.42 -15.54
CA GLY A 28 -32.75 -6.04 -16.05
C GLY A 28 -32.77 -4.78 -16.92
N GLY A 29 -31.61 -4.39 -17.47
CA GLY A 29 -31.51 -3.28 -18.42
C GLY A 29 -31.63 -3.73 -19.88
N VAL A 30 -31.81 -2.77 -20.80
CA VAL A 30 -31.82 -3.02 -22.27
C VAL A 30 -30.41 -3.44 -22.77
N GLY A 31 -29.36 -2.97 -22.10
CA GLY A 31 -27.96 -3.27 -22.43
C GLY A 31 -27.05 -2.05 -22.33
N THR A 32 -25.73 -2.30 -22.27
CA THR A 32 -24.70 -1.25 -22.29
C THR A 32 -24.25 -0.94 -23.70
N LYS A 33 -24.29 0.34 -24.10
CA LYS A 33 -23.74 0.84 -25.37
C LYS A 33 -22.37 1.49 -25.14
N ILE A 34 -21.42 1.19 -26.01
CA ILE A 34 -20.12 1.88 -26.06
C ILE A 34 -20.33 3.26 -26.71
N THR A 35 -20.01 4.32 -25.98
CA THR A 35 -20.19 5.71 -26.45
C THR A 35 -18.88 6.30 -26.97
N GLY A 36 -17.73 5.85 -26.47
CA GLY A 36 -16.44 6.33 -26.93
C GLY A 36 -15.29 5.43 -26.50
N ILE A 37 -14.25 5.42 -27.33
CA ILE A 37 -13.01 4.70 -27.09
C ILE A 37 -11.86 5.68 -27.30
N THR A 38 -11.12 5.99 -26.24
CA THR A 38 -9.94 6.87 -26.30
C THR A 38 -8.69 6.15 -25.81
N ARG A 39 -7.51 6.54 -26.33
CA ARG A 39 -6.23 5.96 -25.89
C ARG A 39 -5.83 6.52 -24.53
N ARG A 40 -5.37 5.66 -23.62
CA ARG A 40 -4.79 6.04 -22.32
C ARG A 40 -3.48 5.30 -22.04
N LYS A 41 -2.70 5.84 -21.12
CA LYS A 41 -1.43 5.27 -20.64
C LYS A 41 -1.62 4.75 -19.22
N PHE A 42 -1.40 3.47 -18.99
CA PHE A 42 -1.33 2.90 -17.65
C PHE A 42 0.07 3.10 -17.09
N LYS A 43 0.15 3.86 -15.99
CA LYS A 43 1.40 4.18 -15.32
C LYS A 43 1.61 3.22 -14.16
N PRO A 44 2.74 2.48 -14.09
CA PRO A 44 3.06 1.75 -12.88
C PRO A 44 3.26 2.72 -11.71
N ASN A 45 2.86 2.30 -10.51
CA ASN A 45 3.10 3.08 -9.30
C ASN A 45 4.60 2.99 -8.92
N LEU A 46 5.38 3.90 -9.49
CA LEU A 46 6.81 4.06 -9.28
C LEU A 46 7.05 5.11 -8.20
N GLN A 47 7.94 4.78 -7.27
CA GLN A 47 8.31 5.62 -6.15
C GLN A 47 9.81 5.88 -6.20
N ARG A 48 10.21 7.12 -5.93
CA ARG A 48 11.62 7.51 -5.81
C ARG A 48 12.06 7.21 -4.39
N ILE A 49 12.95 6.24 -4.21
CA ILE A 49 13.42 5.81 -2.89
C ILE A 49 14.94 5.76 -2.83
N ARG A 50 15.48 5.99 -1.63
CA ARG A 50 16.89 5.73 -1.31
C ARG A 50 17.05 4.27 -0.92
N VAL A 51 17.94 3.58 -1.63
CA VAL A 51 18.19 2.15 -1.51
C VAL A 51 19.64 1.96 -1.13
N THR A 52 19.89 1.02 -0.24
CA THR A 52 21.23 0.52 0.08
C THR A 52 21.51 -0.67 -0.83
N LEU A 53 22.51 -0.54 -1.69
CA LEU A 53 22.95 -1.62 -2.57
C LEU A 53 23.72 -2.69 -1.77
N PRO A 54 23.82 -3.93 -2.29
CA PRO A 54 24.65 -4.96 -1.66
C PRO A 54 26.14 -4.57 -1.59
N SER A 55 26.59 -3.63 -2.42
CA SER A 55 27.94 -3.05 -2.37
C SER A 55 28.13 -1.99 -1.26
N GLY A 56 27.10 -1.70 -0.46
CA GLY A 56 27.13 -0.68 0.60
C GLY A 56 26.86 0.75 0.13
N GLU A 57 26.85 1.00 -1.18
CA GLU A 57 26.52 2.32 -1.73
C GLU A 57 25.03 2.65 -1.58
N ASN A 58 24.74 3.90 -1.23
CA ASN A 58 23.37 4.41 -1.17
C ASN A 58 23.03 5.16 -2.47
N LYS A 59 22.04 4.66 -3.22
CA LYS A 59 21.57 5.31 -4.45
C LYS A 59 20.08 5.62 -4.39
N THR A 60 19.69 6.71 -5.04
CA THR A 60 18.28 7.02 -5.32
C THR A 60 17.85 6.35 -6.60
N MET A 61 16.84 5.50 -6.53
CA MET A 61 16.32 4.72 -7.66
C MET A 61 14.81 4.88 -7.81
N LEU A 62 14.31 4.75 -9.04
CA LEU A 62 12.89 4.64 -9.36
C LEU A 62 12.44 3.17 -9.28
N VAL A 63 11.63 2.87 -8.27
CA VAL A 63 11.26 1.49 -7.92
C VAL A 63 9.75 1.31 -7.92
N CYS A 64 9.29 0.15 -8.41
CA CYS A 64 7.88 -0.22 -8.36
C CYS A 64 7.41 -0.57 -6.94
N THR A 65 6.20 -0.17 -6.57
CA THR A 65 5.62 -0.51 -5.25
C THR A 65 5.56 -2.02 -4.97
N GLN A 66 5.33 -2.85 -5.99
CA GLN A 66 5.37 -4.31 -5.83
C GLN A 66 6.77 -4.83 -5.45
N CYS A 67 7.82 -4.22 -6.02
CA CYS A 67 9.22 -4.56 -5.76
C CYS A 67 9.63 -4.17 -4.35
N ILE A 68 9.12 -3.02 -3.89
CA ILE A 68 9.27 -2.56 -2.50
C ILE A 68 8.55 -3.52 -1.55
N ARG A 69 7.32 -3.93 -1.88
CA ARG A 69 6.52 -4.82 -1.05
C ARG A 69 7.11 -6.23 -0.96
N SER A 70 7.71 -6.73 -2.04
CA SER A 70 8.33 -8.06 -2.08
C SER A 70 9.75 -8.09 -1.49
N GLY A 71 10.23 -7.02 -0.86
CA GLY A 71 11.55 -7.00 -0.22
C GLY A 71 12.74 -7.12 -1.17
N ARG A 72 12.56 -6.92 -2.49
CA ARG A 72 13.68 -6.92 -3.47
C ARG A 72 14.63 -5.74 -3.28
N VAL A 73 14.25 -4.81 -2.39
CA VAL A 73 14.93 -3.53 -2.17
C VAL A 73 14.96 -3.22 -0.68
N THR A 74 16.17 -3.06 -0.16
CA THR A 74 16.40 -2.56 1.19
C THR A 74 16.30 -1.04 1.18
N LYS A 75 15.24 -0.51 1.78
CA LYS A 75 15.12 0.94 1.98
C LYS A 75 16.20 1.38 2.98
N LEU A 76 16.79 2.55 2.72
CA LEU A 76 17.66 3.17 3.70
C LEU A 76 16.84 3.54 4.96
N VAL A 77 17.10 2.86 6.07
CA VAL A 77 16.49 3.16 7.36
C VAL A 77 17.18 4.38 7.94
N ARG A 78 16.50 5.53 7.97
CA ARG A 78 16.95 6.69 8.73
C ARG A 78 16.57 6.48 10.18
N GLN A 79 17.52 6.11 11.02
CA GLN A 79 17.31 6.15 12.47
C GLN A 79 17.22 7.60 12.94
N LYS A 80 16.33 7.86 13.91
CA LYS A 80 16.28 9.18 14.53
C LYS A 80 17.54 9.33 15.40
N PRO A 81 18.12 10.54 15.50
CA PRO A 81 19.36 10.75 16.24
C PRO A 81 19.24 10.45 17.74
N PHE A 82 18.02 10.44 18.28
CA PHE A 82 17.77 10.08 19.67
C PHE A 82 16.49 9.24 19.78
N HIS A 83 16.59 8.13 20.50
CA HIS A 83 15.44 7.33 20.93
C HIS A 83 15.39 7.37 22.45
N LEU A 84 14.36 8.02 23.01
CA LEU A 84 14.12 7.94 24.45
C LEU A 84 13.84 6.47 24.81
N PRO A 85 14.48 5.92 25.85
CA PRO A 85 14.13 4.59 26.33
C PRO A 85 12.66 4.60 26.74
N LYS A 86 11.87 3.65 26.21
CA LYS A 86 10.51 3.44 26.68
C LYS A 86 10.61 2.86 28.09
N VAL A 87 10.48 3.70 29.09
CA VAL A 87 10.22 3.23 30.46
C VAL A 87 8.87 2.53 30.41
N GLU A 88 8.87 1.20 30.54
CA GLU A 88 7.66 0.42 30.70
C GLU A 88 6.96 0.90 31.96
N LYS A 89 5.93 1.74 31.81
CA LYS A 89 5.04 2.06 32.92
C LYS A 89 4.38 0.75 33.32
N SER A 90 4.73 0.24 34.49
CA SER A 90 4.05 -0.89 35.11
C SER A 90 2.54 -0.63 35.09
N LYS A 91 1.81 -1.56 34.47
CA LYS A 91 0.35 -1.63 34.59
C LYS A 91 0.04 -1.74 36.08
N SER A 92 -0.61 -0.73 36.65
CA SER A 92 -1.20 -0.82 37.99
C SER A 92 -2.27 -1.90 37.97
N SER A 93 -1.92 -3.06 38.51
CA SER A 93 -2.86 -4.12 38.88
C SER A 93 -3.67 -3.65 40.09
N SER A 94 -4.84 -3.11 39.83
CA SER A 94 -5.90 -2.99 40.84
C SER A 94 -7.26 -3.09 40.13
N GLU A 95 -7.52 -4.24 39.52
CA GLU A 95 -8.89 -4.74 39.46
C GLU A 95 -9.10 -5.51 40.77
N GLU A 96 -9.55 -4.79 41.79
CA GLU A 96 -10.18 -5.43 42.94
C GLU A 96 -11.38 -6.20 42.40
N THR A 97 -11.27 -7.52 42.41
CA THR A 97 -12.37 -8.43 42.19
C THR A 97 -13.35 -8.23 43.33
N VAL A 98 -14.42 -7.47 43.09
CA VAL A 98 -15.58 -7.46 44.00
C VAL A 98 -16.22 -8.85 43.91
N PRO A 99 -16.23 -9.66 44.98
CA PRO A 99 -16.86 -10.97 44.91
C PRO A 99 -18.38 -10.78 44.82
N ALA A 100 -18.95 -11.06 43.65
CA ALA A 100 -20.40 -11.19 43.49
C ALA A 100 -20.86 -12.47 44.19
N GLY A 101 -21.16 -12.36 45.48
CA GLY A 101 -21.80 -13.40 46.27
C GLY A 101 -23.27 -13.64 45.87
N PRO A 102 -23.87 -14.75 46.33
CA PRO A 102 -25.11 -15.34 45.80
C PRO A 102 -26.42 -14.60 46.13
N ARG A 103 -26.39 -13.28 46.38
CA ARG A 103 -27.58 -12.48 46.77
C ARG A 103 -28.08 -11.47 45.73
N ALA A 104 -27.59 -11.50 44.48
CA ALA A 104 -28.27 -10.81 43.39
C ALA A 104 -29.31 -11.77 42.77
N ARG A 105 -30.58 -11.54 43.10
CA ARG A 105 -31.78 -12.29 42.67
C ARG A 105 -32.10 -12.04 41.17
N PRO A 106 -32.94 -12.90 40.55
CA PRO A 106 -32.74 -13.51 39.23
C PRO A 106 -32.58 -12.53 38.06
#